data_AF-A0A954VY56-F1
#
_entry.id   AF-A0A954VY56-F1
#
_cell.length_a   1.000
_cell.length_b   1.000
_cell.length_c   1.000
_cell.angle_alpha   90.00
_cell.angle_beta   90.00
_cell.angle_gamma   90.00
#
_symmetry.space_group_name_H-M   'P 1'
#
loop_
_entity.id
_entity.type
_entity.pdbx_description
1 polymer ?
#
loop_
_entity_poly.entity_id
_entity_poly.type
_entity_poly.pdbx_seq_one_letter_code
_entity_poly.pdbx_strand_id
1 'polypeptide(L)'
;MEPHKIWIEQCDAAENIENDFGTQQALDYLIGEKFLNFLEAAESDTDFRDEIPDFVAKIETIFEHWQLAQYLETARQTEPFDPSLFEPRSHSLLGEEEIEFDADEIEEMRKNDIRQCTRDLLLVERARDWLLEEEA
;
A
#
# COMPACT_ATOMS: atom_id res chain seq x y z
N MET A 1 -23.72 8.88 -1.15
CA MET A 1 -22.46 8.72 -0.40
C MET A 1 -21.43 9.49 -1.18
N GLU A 2 -20.82 10.51 -0.57
CA GLU A 2 -19.81 11.34 -1.22
C GLU A 2 -18.50 10.54 -1.27
N PRO A 3 -17.91 10.27 -2.44
CA PRO A 3 -16.75 9.38 -2.55
C PRO A 3 -15.53 9.90 -1.77
N HIS A 4 -15.42 11.22 -1.55
CA HIS A 4 -14.38 11.84 -0.73
C HIS A 4 -14.56 11.62 0.78
N LYS A 5 -15.71 11.13 1.26
CA LYS A 5 -15.98 10.81 2.69
C LYS A 5 -15.96 9.33 3.02
N ILE A 6 -15.64 8.48 2.05
CA ILE A 6 -15.57 7.03 2.24
C ILE A 6 -14.52 6.63 3.29
N TRP A 7 -13.54 7.49 3.55
CA TRP A 7 -12.50 7.27 4.55
C TRP A 7 -13.05 7.08 5.96
N ILE A 8 -14.21 7.68 6.29
CA ILE A 8 -14.84 7.54 7.62
C ILE A 8 -15.26 6.07 7.85
N GLU A 9 -15.94 5.47 6.88
CA GLU A 9 -16.37 4.07 6.96
C GLU A 9 -15.17 3.11 6.92
N GLN A 10 -14.09 3.49 6.22
CA GLN A 10 -12.86 2.71 6.16
C GLN A 10 -12.10 2.73 7.51
N CYS A 11 -12.09 3.87 8.20
CA CYS A 11 -11.55 3.98 9.56
C CYS A 11 -12.35 3.12 10.54
N ASP A 12 -13.69 3.19 10.50
CA ASP A 12 -14.54 2.34 11.35
C ASP A 12 -14.33 0.86 11.04
N ALA A 13 -14.15 0.48 9.76
CA ALA A 13 -13.81 -0.88 9.37
C ALA A 13 -12.43 -1.30 9.91
N ALA A 14 -11.44 -0.41 9.90
CA ALA A 14 -10.10 -0.68 10.42
C ALA A 14 -10.10 -0.91 11.94
N GLU A 15 -10.89 -0.16 12.71
CA GLU A 15 -11.08 -0.41 14.15
C GLU A 15 -11.66 -1.81 14.40
N ASN A 16 -12.62 -2.24 13.58
CA ASN A 16 -13.16 -3.61 13.68
C ASN A 16 -12.12 -4.66 13.29
N ILE A 17 -11.34 -4.43 12.23
CA ILE A 17 -10.28 -5.34 11.78
C ILE A 17 -9.19 -5.47 12.85
N GLU A 18 -8.82 -4.37 13.51
CA GLU A 18 -7.84 -4.40 14.59
C GLU A 18 -8.33 -5.28 15.74
N ASN A 19 -9.59 -5.14 16.14
CA ASN A 19 -10.18 -5.92 17.23
C ASN A 19 -10.29 -7.42 16.88
N ASP A 20 -10.61 -7.76 15.62
CA ASP A 20 -10.89 -9.13 15.20
C ASP A 20 -9.65 -9.89 14.69
N PHE A 21 -8.71 -9.19 14.04
CA PHE A 21 -7.57 -9.78 13.31
C PHE A 21 -6.21 -9.23 13.74
N GLY A 22 -6.18 -8.18 14.56
CA GLY A 22 -4.97 -7.56 15.10
C GLY A 22 -4.47 -6.35 14.30
N THR A 23 -3.63 -5.56 14.96
CA THR A 23 -3.16 -4.25 14.44
C THR A 23 -2.45 -4.34 13.10
N GLN A 24 -1.65 -5.38 12.84
CA GLN A 24 -0.94 -5.52 11.56
C GLN A 24 -1.91 -5.61 10.38
N GLN A 25 -2.98 -6.40 10.49
CA GLN A 25 -3.98 -6.56 9.43
C GLN A 25 -4.76 -5.26 9.20
N ALA A 26 -5.00 -4.50 10.27
CA ALA A 26 -5.67 -3.21 10.19
C ALA A 26 -4.77 -2.14 9.54
N LEU A 27 -3.46 -2.16 9.82
CA LEU A 27 -2.47 -1.30 9.15
C LEU A 27 -2.34 -1.63 7.65
N ASP A 28 -2.30 -2.92 7.29
CA ASP A 28 -2.28 -3.36 5.90
C ASP A 28 -3.51 -2.89 5.13
N TYR A 29 -4.69 -3.02 5.74
CA TYR A 29 -5.93 -2.55 5.14
C TYR A 29 -5.99 -1.01 5.05
N LEU A 30 -5.81 -0.31 6.17
CA LEU A 30 -6.07 1.13 6.23
C LEU A 30 -4.94 1.94 5.60
N ILE A 31 -3.70 1.64 5.94
CA ILE A 31 -2.52 2.38 5.43
C ILE A 31 -2.08 1.79 4.10
N GLY A 32 -1.82 0.48 4.05
CA GLY A 32 -1.27 -0.20 2.88
C GLY A 32 -2.18 -0.17 1.65
N GLU A 33 -3.50 -0.15 1.83
CA GLU A 33 -4.45 -0.06 0.72
C GLU A 33 -5.22 1.25 0.69
N LYS A 34 -6.01 1.56 1.74
CA LYS A 34 -7.02 2.64 1.63
C LYS A 34 -6.39 4.02 1.56
N PHE A 35 -5.43 4.30 2.44
CA PHE A 35 -4.76 5.60 2.50
C PHE A 35 -3.92 5.86 1.24
N LEU A 36 -3.16 4.88 0.74
CA LEU A 36 -2.41 5.04 -0.52
C LEU A 36 -3.33 5.30 -1.72
N ASN A 37 -4.43 4.56 -1.84
CA ASN A 37 -5.43 4.78 -2.90
C ASN A 37 -6.08 6.18 -2.78
N PHE A 38 -6.31 6.65 -1.56
CA PHE A 38 -6.85 7.98 -1.30
C PHE A 38 -5.88 9.09 -1.70
N LEU A 39 -4.58 8.92 -1.38
CA LEU A 39 -3.52 9.84 -1.78
C LEU A 39 -3.36 9.92 -3.30
N GLU A 40 -3.50 8.79 -3.99
CA GLU A 40 -3.50 8.74 -5.46
C GLU A 40 -4.70 9.51 -6.04
N ALA A 41 -5.91 9.29 -5.51
CA ALA A 41 -7.11 10.02 -5.94
C ALA A 41 -6.98 11.55 -5.71
N ALA A 42 -6.37 11.94 -4.58
CA ALA A 42 -6.13 13.34 -4.24
C ALA A 42 -5.12 14.07 -5.14
N GLU A 43 -4.39 13.37 -6.02
CA GLU A 43 -3.57 14.02 -7.06
C GLU A 43 -4.42 14.63 -8.16
N SER A 44 -5.54 14.01 -8.48
CA SER A 44 -6.43 14.40 -9.58
C SER A 44 -7.70 15.11 -9.12
N ASP A 45 -8.07 14.95 -7.84
CA ASP A 45 -9.30 15.48 -7.27
C ASP A 45 -9.02 16.33 -6.01
N THR A 46 -9.45 17.60 -6.04
CA THR A 46 -9.29 18.54 -4.93
C THR A 46 -10.16 18.21 -3.73
N ASP A 47 -11.33 17.60 -3.94
CA ASP A 47 -12.25 17.27 -2.84
C ASP A 47 -11.65 16.19 -1.93
N PHE A 48 -10.87 15.26 -2.52
CA PHE A 48 -10.11 14.28 -1.76
C PHE A 48 -8.94 14.93 -1.01
N ARG A 49 -8.28 15.91 -1.62
CA ARG A 49 -7.12 16.57 -1.02
C ARG A 49 -7.47 17.32 0.26
N ASP A 50 -8.64 17.97 0.28
CA ASP A 50 -9.11 18.73 1.43
C ASP A 50 -9.47 17.84 2.63
N GLU A 51 -9.76 16.56 2.39
CA GLU A 51 -10.14 15.58 3.40
C GLU A 51 -8.94 14.79 3.96
N ILE A 52 -7.75 14.89 3.34
CA ILE A 52 -6.52 14.21 3.82
C ILE A 52 -6.21 14.53 5.29
N PRO A 53 -6.23 15.81 5.75
CA PRO A 53 -5.90 16.13 7.14
C PRO A 53 -6.86 15.48 8.14
N ASP A 54 -8.15 15.44 7.84
CA ASP A 54 -9.16 14.82 8.71
C ASP A 54 -9.01 13.28 8.73
N PHE A 55 -8.67 12.68 7.58
CA PHE A 55 -8.38 11.26 7.50
C PHE A 55 -7.12 10.90 8.33
N VAL A 56 -6.04 11.67 8.19
CA VAL A 56 -4.81 11.51 8.99
C VAL A 56 -5.11 11.62 10.48
N ALA A 57 -5.84 12.66 10.90
CA ALA A 57 -6.20 12.84 12.30
C ALA A 57 -6.98 11.63 12.85
N LYS A 58 -7.88 11.03 12.05
CA LYS A 58 -8.59 9.82 12.45
C LYS A 58 -7.68 8.59 12.49
N ILE A 59 -6.75 8.43 11.54
CA ILE A 59 -5.76 7.35 11.55
C ILE A 59 -4.91 7.40 12.84
N GLU A 60 -4.47 8.59 13.25
CA GLU A 60 -3.71 8.80 14.49
C GLU A 60 -4.52 8.50 15.77
N THR A 61 -5.85 8.46 15.70
CA THR A 61 -6.68 7.99 16.82
C THR A 61 -6.79 6.47 16.91
N ILE A 62 -6.56 5.76 15.79
CA ILE A 62 -6.68 4.31 15.69
C ILE A 62 -5.32 3.66 15.99
N PHE A 63 -4.25 4.19 15.39
CA PHE A 63 -2.91 3.64 15.51
C PHE A 63 -1.97 4.58 16.24
N GLU A 64 -1.07 4.00 17.03
CA GLU A 64 0.01 4.74 17.66
C GLU A 64 1.05 5.16 16.62
N HIS A 65 1.65 6.34 16.82
CA HIS A 65 2.65 6.90 15.91
C HIS A 65 3.83 5.95 15.62
N TRP A 66 4.28 5.19 16.63
CA TRP A 66 5.36 4.22 16.44
C TRP A 66 4.96 3.02 15.56
N GLN A 67 3.68 2.64 15.55
CA GLN A 67 3.15 1.57 14.69
C GLN A 67 3.13 2.02 13.23
N LEU A 68 2.68 3.25 12.99
CA LEU A 68 2.70 3.88 11.67
C LEU A 68 4.14 4.01 11.14
N ALA A 69 5.06 4.48 11.97
CA ALA A 69 6.47 4.62 11.60
C ALA A 69 7.10 3.27 11.23
N GLN A 70 6.89 2.24 12.05
CA GLN A 70 7.42 0.89 11.78
C GLN A 70 6.79 0.28 10.52
N TYR A 71 5.50 0.49 10.31
CA TYR A 71 4.77 -0.01 9.15
C TYR A 71 5.30 0.63 7.87
N LEU A 72 5.38 1.96 7.81
CA LEU A 72 5.86 2.69 6.64
C LEU A 72 7.33 2.38 6.32
N GLU A 73 8.17 2.21 7.35
CA GLU A 73 9.56 1.77 7.15
C GLU A 73 9.64 0.37 6.54
N THR A 74 8.73 -0.54 6.91
CA THR A 74 8.66 -1.89 6.35
C THR A 74 8.07 -1.89 4.94
N ALA A 75 7.02 -1.10 4.69
CA ALA A 75 6.41 -0.92 3.38
C ALA A 75 7.41 -0.36 2.36
N ARG A 76 8.30 0.54 2.79
CA ARG A 76 9.41 1.05 1.98
C ARG A 76 10.39 -0.04 1.53
N GLN A 77 10.49 -1.12 2.29
CA GLN A 77 11.40 -2.24 2.04
C GLN A 77 10.74 -3.38 1.23
N THR A 78 9.49 -3.21 0.78
CA THR A 78 8.79 -4.24 -0.01
C THR A 78 9.59 -4.65 -1.24
N GLU A 79 9.53 -5.96 -1.53
CA GLU A 79 10.57 -6.66 -2.28
C GLU A 79 10.73 -6.14 -3.72
N PRO A 80 11.96 -5.99 -4.20
CA PRO A 80 12.25 -5.77 -5.62
C PRO A 80 11.63 -6.88 -6.47
N PHE A 81 11.33 -6.56 -7.73
CA PHE A 81 11.03 -7.56 -8.78
C PHE A 81 11.91 -8.80 -8.62
N ASP A 82 11.30 -9.96 -8.31
CA ASP A 82 11.98 -11.25 -8.21
C ASP A 82 11.81 -12.02 -9.53
N PRO A 83 12.85 -12.07 -10.39
CA PRO A 83 12.78 -12.78 -11.66
C PRO A 83 12.56 -14.29 -11.48
N SER A 84 12.92 -14.84 -10.32
CA SER A 84 12.82 -16.28 -10.04
C SER A 84 11.38 -16.76 -9.86
N LEU A 85 10.41 -15.85 -9.67
CA LEU A 85 8.98 -16.18 -9.70
C LEU A 85 8.51 -16.63 -11.09
N PHE A 86 9.24 -16.27 -12.14
CA PHE A 86 8.93 -16.54 -13.54
C PHE A 86 9.83 -17.60 -14.17
N GLU A 87 10.79 -18.14 -13.41
CA GLU A 87 11.56 -19.30 -13.85
C GLU A 87 10.69 -20.57 -13.82
N PRO A 88 10.88 -21.51 -14.77
CA PRO A 88 10.14 -22.77 -14.79
C PRO A 88 10.24 -23.48 -13.44
N ARG A 89 9.10 -23.67 -12.77
CA ARG A 89 9.07 -24.35 -11.48
C ARG A 89 8.90 -25.84 -11.71
N SER A 90 9.86 -26.64 -11.23
CA SER A 90 9.69 -28.09 -11.18
C SER A 90 8.82 -28.45 -9.98
N HIS A 91 7.55 -28.83 -10.19
CA HIS A 91 6.71 -29.36 -9.14
C HIS A 91 6.88 -30.89 -9.09
N SER A 92 7.39 -31.44 -7.98
CA SER A 92 7.79 -32.86 -7.90
C SER A 92 6.68 -33.88 -8.21
N LEU A 93 5.42 -33.47 -8.18
CA LEU A 93 4.25 -34.31 -8.50
C LEU A 93 3.60 -34.00 -9.85
N LEU A 94 3.85 -32.83 -10.45
CA LEU A 94 3.13 -32.35 -11.65
C LEU A 94 4.06 -32.11 -12.86
N GLY A 95 5.37 -32.29 -12.73
CA GLY A 95 6.33 -32.01 -13.79
C GLY A 95 6.82 -30.56 -13.77
N GLU A 96 7.50 -30.13 -14.83
CA GLU A 96 7.84 -28.72 -15.05
C GLU A 96 6.60 -28.01 -15.59
N GLU A 97 6.13 -26.98 -14.88
CA GLU A 97 5.10 -26.09 -15.41
C GLU A 97 5.82 -25.00 -16.22
N GLU A 98 5.83 -25.16 -17.55
CA GLU A 98 6.44 -24.19 -18.47
C GLU A 98 5.56 -22.94 -18.52
N ILE A 99 5.94 -21.92 -17.75
CA ILE A 99 5.48 -20.57 -17.99
C ILE A 99 6.40 -19.97 -19.05
N GLU A 100 6.05 -20.11 -20.33
CA GLU A 100 6.80 -19.50 -21.44
C GLU A 100 6.46 -18.00 -21.51
N PHE A 101 7.17 -17.18 -20.74
CA PHE A 101 7.30 -15.75 -21.04
C PHE A 101 8.57 -15.56 -21.86
N ASP A 102 8.49 -14.80 -22.96
CA ASP A 102 9.69 -14.43 -23.69
C ASP A 102 10.48 -13.33 -22.96
N ALA A 103 11.74 -13.12 -23.36
CA ALA A 103 12.62 -12.15 -22.71
C ALA A 103 12.09 -10.71 -22.78
N ASP A 104 11.35 -10.36 -23.84
CA ASP A 104 10.78 -9.03 -24.02
C ASP A 104 9.55 -8.84 -23.11
N GLU A 105 8.73 -9.88 -22.92
CA GLU A 105 7.62 -9.91 -21.97
C GLU A 105 8.12 -9.78 -20.52
N ILE A 106 9.15 -10.54 -20.14
CA ILE A 106 9.79 -10.43 -18.81
C ILE A 106 10.37 -9.01 -18.60
N GLU A 107 10.98 -8.41 -19.63
CA GLU A 107 11.53 -7.06 -19.54
C GLU A 107 10.44 -5.99 -19.40
N GLU A 108 9.34 -6.10 -20.15
CA GLU A 108 8.19 -5.17 -20.02
C GLU A 108 7.47 -5.33 -18.68
N MET A 109 7.32 -6.56 -18.17
CA MET A 109 6.80 -6.81 -16.83
C MET A 109 7.72 -6.21 -15.77
N ARG A 110 9.04 -6.43 -15.86
CA ARG A 110 10.01 -5.79 -14.97
C ARG A 110 9.92 -4.27 -15.02
N LYS A 111 9.78 -3.66 -16.20
CA LYS A 111 9.62 -2.20 -16.33
C LYS A 111 8.33 -1.71 -15.70
N ASN A 112 7.22 -2.45 -15.87
CA ASN A 112 5.94 -2.12 -15.25
C ASN A 112 6.01 -2.26 -13.72
N ASP A 113 6.64 -3.33 -13.21
CA ASP A 113 6.85 -3.53 -11.78
C ASP A 113 7.75 -2.45 -11.21
N ILE A 114 8.87 -2.11 -11.86
CA ILE A 114 9.72 -0.99 -11.43
C ILE A 114 8.93 0.33 -11.39
N ARG A 115 8.10 0.61 -12.40
CA ARG A 115 7.25 1.82 -12.42
C ARG A 115 6.21 1.79 -11.30
N GLN A 116 5.60 0.63 -11.04
CA GLN A 116 4.61 0.44 -9.99
C GLN A 116 5.26 0.60 -8.62
N CYS A 117 6.38 -0.10 -8.35
CA CYS A 117 7.19 0.06 -7.14
C CYS A 117 7.66 1.51 -6.95
N THR A 118 8.02 2.24 -8.03
CA THR A 118 8.40 3.66 -7.92
C THR A 118 7.20 4.51 -7.49
N ARG A 119 6.01 4.25 -8.05
CA ARG A 119 4.77 4.95 -7.68
C ARG A 119 4.37 4.63 -6.24
N ASP A 120 4.38 3.35 -5.88
CA ASP A 120 4.05 2.88 -4.55
C ASP A 120 5.03 3.45 -3.51
N LEU A 121 6.33 3.49 -3.83
CA LEU A 121 7.34 4.15 -2.99
C LEU A 121 7.08 5.65 -2.81
N LEU A 122 6.71 6.37 -3.88
CA LEU A 122 6.35 7.80 -3.79
C LEU A 122 5.09 8.01 -2.93
N LEU A 123 4.10 7.12 -3.05
CA LEU A 123 2.89 7.16 -2.21
C LEU A 123 3.23 6.85 -0.74
N VAL A 124 4.12 5.89 -0.47
CA VAL A 124 4.60 5.58 0.89
C VAL A 124 5.39 6.74 1.50
N GLU A 125 6.28 7.38 0.73
CA GLU A 125 7.01 8.57 1.20
C GLU A 125 6.04 9.72 1.50
N ARG A 126 5.05 9.96 0.63
CA ARG A 126 4.01 10.98 0.86
C ARG A 126 3.13 10.65 2.06
N ALA A 127 2.78 9.37 2.25
CA ALA A 127 2.07 8.93 3.44
C ALA A 127 2.90 9.19 4.69
N ARG A 128 4.22 9.03 4.61
CA ARG A 128 5.16 9.34 5.69
C ARG A 128 5.20 10.83 5.99
N ASP A 129 5.22 11.70 4.97
CA ASP A 129 5.17 13.15 5.19
C ASP A 129 3.88 13.53 5.92
N TRP A 130 2.74 12.96 5.54
CA TRP A 130 1.46 13.24 6.19
C TRP A 130 1.31 12.66 7.60
N LEU A 131 1.82 11.46 7.85
CA LEU A 131 1.61 10.73 9.10
C LEU A 131 2.75 10.91 10.12
N LEU A 132 3.95 11.30 9.67
CA LEU A 132 5.14 11.38 10.51
C LEU A 132 5.85 12.74 10.54
N GLU A 133 5.41 13.76 9.79
CA GLU A 133 5.94 15.12 10.01
C GLU A 133 5.41 15.68 11.34
N GLU A 134 6.21 15.51 12.40
CA GLU A 134 6.24 16.47 13.50
C GLU A 134 6.61 17.85 12.93
N GLU A 135 5.84 18.87 13.30
CA GLU A 135 6.11 20.29 13.05
C GLU A 135 7.62 20.63 13.11
N ALA A 136 8.17 21.12 11.99
CA ALA A 136 9.46 21.80 11.97
C ALA A 136 9.34 23.28 12.35
#